data_AF-A0A5B8BVF7-F1
#
_entry.id   AF-A0A5B8BVF7-F1
#
_cell.length_a   1.000
_cell.length_b   1.000
_cell.length_c   1.000
_cell.angle_alpha   90.00
_cell.angle_beta   90.00
_cell.angle_gamma   90.00
#
_symmetry.space_group_name_H-M   'P 1'
#
loop_
_entity.id
_entity.type
_entity.pdbx_description
1 polymer ?
#
loop_
_entity_poly.entity_id
_entity_poly.type
_entity_poly.pdbx_seq_one_letter_code
_entity_poly.pdbx_strand_id
1 'polypeptide(L)'
;MTLSRHLNKLLMYFNANVSISDRLPRFVESLSELDRQALQQEFKTALEKDLLTERDFYKATSCSPASKDSARAFFESVYRYAFEGGEETDLSDYWLKIGYRKNWE
;
A
#
# COMPACT_ATOMS: atom_id res chain seq x y z
N MET A 1 -0.41 -15.05 5.39
CA MET A 1 0.87 -14.58 5.96
C MET A 1 0.58 -13.51 6.99
N THR A 2 1.34 -13.45 8.08
CA THR A 2 1.23 -12.36 9.06
C THR A 2 2.31 -11.34 8.73
N LEU A 3 1.91 -10.18 8.21
CA LEU A 3 2.83 -9.06 7.96
C LEU A 3 3.34 -8.51 9.30
N SER A 4 4.58 -8.02 9.34
CA SER A 4 5.13 -7.38 10.54
C SER A 4 4.30 -6.16 10.95
N ARG A 5 4.49 -5.70 12.19
CA ARG A 5 3.84 -4.48 12.68
C ARG A 5 4.26 -3.25 11.87
N HIS A 6 5.52 -3.21 11.42
CA HIS A 6 6.04 -2.11 10.61
C HIS A 6 5.42 -2.10 9.22
N LEU A 7 5.32 -3.26 8.55
CA LEU A 7 4.71 -3.35 7.23
C LEU A 7 3.21 -3.04 7.25
N ASN A 8 2.47 -3.56 8.24
CA ASN A 8 1.07 -3.17 8.42
C ASN A 8 0.93 -1.67 8.66
N LYS A 9 1.75 -1.11 9.56
CA LYS A 9 1.72 0.33 9.86
C LYS A 9 2.01 1.15 8.60
N LEU A 10 3.02 0.78 7.82
CA LEU A 10 3.38 1.42 6.55
C LEU A 10 2.20 1.46 5.59
N LEU A 11 1.55 0.32 5.36
CA LEU A 11 0.43 0.21 4.42
C LEU A 11 -0.79 1.03 4.88
N MET A 12 -1.02 1.16 6.19
CA MET A 12 -2.09 1.98 6.75
C MET A 12 -1.95 3.49 6.49
N TYR A 13 -0.78 3.98 6.03
CA TYR A 13 -0.63 5.40 5.65
C TYR A 13 -1.51 5.74 4.43
N PHE A 14 -1.86 4.73 3.62
CA PHE A 14 -2.76 4.85 2.47
C PHE A 14 -4.22 4.57 2.82
N ASN A 15 -4.58 4.55 4.11
CA ASN A 15 -5.98 4.43 4.49
C ASN A 15 -6.76 5.68 4.04
N ALA A 16 -7.78 5.48 3.20
CA ALA A 16 -8.57 6.56 2.63
C ALA A 16 -9.27 7.43 3.69
N ASN A 17 -9.52 6.87 4.89
CA ASN A 17 -10.16 7.60 5.98
C ASN A 17 -9.19 8.48 6.79
N VAL A 18 -7.88 8.30 6.63
CA VAL A 18 -6.87 8.98 7.46
C VAL A 18 -6.04 9.98 6.65
N SER A 19 -5.85 9.76 5.34
CA SER A 19 -5.18 10.70 4.41
C SER A 19 -3.83 11.21 4.94
N ILE A 20 -2.88 10.29 5.16
CA ILE A 20 -1.54 10.58 5.73
C ILE A 20 -0.39 9.97 4.91
N SER A 21 -0.62 9.64 3.64
CA SER A 21 0.41 9.05 2.76
C SER A 21 1.66 9.91 2.64
N ASP A 22 1.51 11.23 2.68
CA ASP A 22 2.57 12.24 2.71
C ASP A 22 3.55 12.06 3.89
N ARG A 23 3.10 11.42 4.98
CA ARG A 23 3.91 11.19 6.18
C ARG A 23 4.71 9.90 6.13
N LEU A 24 4.54 9.09 5.09
CA LEU A 24 5.24 7.81 4.96
C LEU A 24 6.77 7.97 4.96
N PRO A 25 7.39 8.88 4.19
CA PRO A 25 8.84 9.02 4.19
C PRO A 25 9.39 9.33 5.59
N ARG A 26 8.72 10.22 6.34
CA ARG A 26 9.11 10.55 7.72
C ARG A 26 9.04 9.35 8.66
N PHE A 27 8.07 8.46 8.46
CA PHE A 27 8.00 7.21 9.22
C PHE A 27 9.18 6.31 8.90
N VAL A 28 9.48 6.11 7.61
CA VAL A 28 10.62 5.28 7.18
C VAL A 28 11.95 5.85 7.68
N GLU A 29 12.13 7.16 7.63
CA GLU A 29 13.30 7.88 8.16
C GLU A 29 13.44 7.79 9.68
N SER A 30 12.32 7.64 10.40
CA SER A 30 12.33 7.51 11.88
C SER A 30 12.78 6.13 12.36
N LEU A 31 12.84 5.12 11.47
CA LEU A 31 13.29 3.78 11.80
C LEU A 31 14.82 3.73 11.89
N SER A 32 15.33 2.78 12.70
CA SER A 32 16.75 2.45 12.65
C SER A 32 17.15 1.91 11.27
N GLU A 33 18.43 2.02 10.90
CA GLU A 33 18.93 1.43 9.66
C GLU A 33 18.55 -0.05 9.53
N LEU A 34 18.73 -0.80 10.62
CA LEU A 34 18.44 -2.23 10.65
C LEU A 34 16.95 -2.51 10.43
N ASP A 35 16.07 -1.75 11.10
CA ASP A 35 14.61 -1.90 10.95
C ASP A 35 14.15 -1.52 9.54
N ARG A 36 14.76 -0.47 8.95
CA ARG A 36 14.45 -0.03 7.59
C ARG A 36 14.85 -1.09 6.57
N GLN A 37 16.05 -1.66 6.69
CA GLN A 37 16.52 -2.74 5.81
C GLN A 37 15.65 -3.99 5.97
N ALA A 38 15.29 -4.35 7.20
CA ALA A 38 14.39 -5.48 7.46
C ALA A 38 13.00 -5.25 6.82
N LEU A 39 12.43 -4.05 6.99
CA LEU A 39 11.15 -3.69 6.39
C LEU A 39 11.19 -3.68 4.86
N GLN A 40 12.25 -3.11 4.27
CA GLN A 40 12.44 -3.10 2.82
C GLN A 40 12.55 -4.52 2.27
N GLN A 41 13.32 -5.40 2.92
CA GLN A 41 13.48 -6.79 2.50
C GLN A 41 12.20 -7.60 2.68
N GLU A 42 11.47 -7.41 3.78
CA GLU A 42 10.16 -8.03 4.00
C GLU A 42 9.18 -7.65 2.89
N PHE A 43 9.06 -6.35 2.60
CA PHE A 43 8.13 -5.86 1.58
C PHE A 43 8.52 -6.37 0.19
N LYS A 44 9.81 -6.27 -0.18
CA LYS A 44 10.31 -6.81 -1.45
C LYS A 44 10.00 -8.30 -1.60
N THR A 45 10.24 -9.09 -0.55
CA THR A 45 9.93 -10.52 -0.55
C THR A 45 8.43 -10.79 -0.71
N ALA A 46 7.59 -9.97 -0.07
CA ALA A 46 6.14 -10.09 -0.18
C ALA A 46 5.64 -9.79 -1.61
N LEU A 47 6.24 -8.82 -2.30
CA LEU A 47 5.98 -8.52 -3.71
C LEU A 47 6.45 -9.66 -4.63
N GLU A 48 7.69 -10.09 -4.50
CA GLU A 48 8.30 -11.13 -5.37
C GLU A 48 7.56 -12.47 -5.28
N LYS A 49 7.03 -12.80 -4.10
CA LYS A 49 6.32 -14.06 -3.84
C LYS A 49 4.80 -13.95 -3.97
N ASP A 50 4.26 -12.83 -4.47
CA ASP A 50 2.82 -12.57 -4.62
C ASP A 50 2.02 -12.82 -3.32
N LEU A 51 2.60 -12.41 -2.19
CA LEU A 51 2.04 -12.68 -0.85
C LEU A 51 1.06 -11.60 -0.38
N LEU A 52 0.99 -10.47 -1.09
CA LEU A 52 0.06 -9.38 -0.83
C LEU A 52 -1.17 -9.53 -1.72
N THR A 53 -2.33 -9.68 -1.10
CA THR A 53 -3.58 -9.99 -1.80
C THR A 53 -4.52 -8.78 -1.88
N GLU A 54 -5.60 -8.90 -2.65
CA GLU A 54 -6.68 -7.90 -2.68
C GLU A 54 -7.28 -7.66 -1.28
N ARG A 55 -7.29 -8.68 -0.42
CA ARG A 55 -7.74 -8.55 0.97
C ARG A 55 -6.80 -7.66 1.78
N ASP A 56 -5.49 -7.75 1.53
CA ASP A 56 -4.51 -6.91 2.21
C ASP A 56 -4.59 -5.47 1.71
N PHE A 57 -4.87 -5.28 0.41
CA PHE A 57 -5.16 -3.96 -0.15
C PHE A 57 -6.35 -3.34 0.56
N TYR A 58 -7.46 -4.07 0.68
CA TYR A 58 -8.66 -3.57 1.37
C TYR A 58 -8.39 -3.22 2.84
N LYS A 59 -7.63 -4.05 3.55
CA LYS A 59 -7.27 -3.76 4.95
C LYS A 59 -6.42 -2.49 5.09
N ALA A 60 -5.47 -2.28 4.18
CA ALA A 60 -4.59 -1.13 4.18
C ALA A 60 -5.34 0.17 3.87
N THR A 61 -6.14 0.12 2.81
CA THR A 61 -6.71 1.32 2.17
C THR A 61 -8.14 1.62 2.60
N SER A 62 -8.84 0.62 3.15
CA SER A 62 -10.31 0.61 3.35
C SER A 62 -11.10 0.71 2.03
N CYS A 63 -10.51 0.29 0.91
CA CYS A 63 -11.12 0.37 -0.40
C CYS A 63 -10.96 -0.94 -1.18
N SER A 64 -11.89 -1.26 -2.06
CA SER A 64 -11.76 -2.42 -2.94
C SER A 64 -10.83 -2.08 -4.10
N PRO A 65 -9.85 -2.94 -4.43
CA PRO A 65 -9.03 -2.73 -5.63
C PRO A 65 -9.89 -2.90 -6.89
N ALA A 66 -9.50 -2.25 -7.99
CA ALA A 66 -10.19 -2.42 -9.28
C ALA A 66 -9.98 -3.83 -9.87
N SER A 67 -8.85 -4.46 -9.56
CA SER A 67 -8.51 -5.83 -9.92
C SER A 67 -7.36 -6.35 -9.04
N LYS A 68 -7.05 -7.65 -9.11
CA LYS A 68 -5.83 -8.21 -8.51
C LYS A 68 -4.56 -7.48 -8.99
N ASP A 69 -4.47 -7.18 -10.29
CA ASP A 69 -3.34 -6.46 -10.86
C ASP A 69 -3.24 -5.03 -10.33
N SER A 70 -4.38 -4.37 -10.10
CA SER A 70 -4.42 -3.02 -9.50
C SER A 70 -3.94 -3.04 -8.05
N ALA A 71 -4.34 -4.06 -7.28
CA ALA A 71 -3.82 -4.25 -5.91
C ALA A 71 -2.31 -4.44 -5.92
N ARG A 72 -1.78 -5.25 -6.85
CA ARG A 72 -0.34 -5.46 -7.01
C ARG A 72 0.39 -4.17 -7.40
N ALA A 73 -0.10 -3.46 -8.41
CA ALA A 73 0.50 -2.20 -8.87
C ALA A 73 0.54 -1.14 -7.77
N PHE A 74 -0.48 -1.10 -6.91
CA PHE A 74 -0.48 -0.27 -5.70
C PHE A 74 0.70 -0.60 -4.79
N PHE A 75 0.87 -1.88 -4.42
CA PHE A 75 1.94 -2.29 -3.52
C PHE A 75 3.34 -2.01 -4.09
N GLU A 76 3.52 -2.21 -5.40
CA GLU A 76 4.77 -1.86 -6.10
C GLU A 76 5.04 -0.35 -6.06
N SER A 77 4.01 0.47 -6.22
CA SER A 77 4.14 1.94 -6.17
C SER A 77 4.46 2.42 -4.75
N VAL A 78 3.79 1.87 -3.73
CA VAL A 78 4.09 2.14 -2.33
C VAL A 78 5.53 1.75 -1.98
N TYR A 79 6.02 0.61 -2.47
CA TYR A 79 7.41 0.20 -2.26
C TYR A 79 8.40 1.23 -2.84
N ARG A 80 8.17 1.68 -4.08
CA ARG A 80 9.00 2.70 -4.73
C ARG A 80 9.00 4.02 -3.98
N TYR A 81 7.84 4.48 -3.56
CA TYR A 81 7.70 5.72 -2.78
C TYR A 81 8.43 5.61 -1.43
N ALA A 82 8.31 4.48 -0.74
CA ALA A 82 8.90 4.29 0.58
C ALA A 82 10.43 4.13 0.56
N PHE A 83 11.01 3.51 -0.48
CA PHE A 83 12.41 3.06 -0.44
C PHE A 83 13.26 3.44 -1.65
N GLU A 84 12.67 3.82 -2.79
CA GLU A 84 13.41 4.05 -4.04
C GLU A 84 13.31 5.51 -4.53
N GLY A 85 12.73 6.41 -3.73
CA GLY A 85 12.52 7.80 -4.11
C GLY A 85 11.45 7.97 -5.20
N GLY A 86 10.50 7.04 -5.30
CA GLY A 86 9.35 7.15 -6.19
C GLY A 86 8.41 8.30 -5.81
N GLU A 87 7.49 8.62 -6.70
CA GLU A 87 6.43 9.60 -6.43
C GLU A 87 5.41 9.07 -5.41
N GLU A 88 4.72 9.98 -4.73
CA GLU A 88 3.65 9.61 -3.80
C GLU A 88 2.55 8.82 -4.53
N THR A 89 2.20 7.65 -3.99
CA THR A 89 1.17 6.78 -4.56
C THR A 89 -0.23 7.39 -4.37
N ASP A 90 -0.88 7.80 -5.46
CA ASP A 90 -2.30 8.17 -5.43
C ASP A 90 -3.18 6.91 -5.41
N LEU A 91 -3.86 6.68 -4.28
CA LEU A 91 -4.79 5.56 -4.11
C LEU A 91 -5.89 5.54 -5.18
N SER A 92 -6.26 6.72 -5.71
CA SER A 92 -7.37 6.86 -6.65
C SER A 92 -7.15 6.11 -7.96
N ASP A 93 -5.90 5.80 -8.31
CA ASP A 93 -5.53 5.07 -9.53
C ASP A 93 -5.75 3.55 -9.44
N TYR A 94 -5.86 3.00 -8.23
CA TYR A 94 -5.83 1.56 -8.00
C TYR A 94 -7.15 0.97 -7.50
N TRP A 95 -8.02 1.83 -6.96
CA TRP A 95 -9.27 1.39 -6.36
C TRP A 95 -10.43 1.31 -7.36
N LEU A 96 -11.44 0.51 -7.04
CA LEU A 96 -12.69 0.47 -7.78
C LEU A 96 -13.43 1.79 -7.58
N LYS A 97 -13.37 2.68 -8.56
CA LYS A 97 -14.22 3.87 -8.61
C LYS A 97 -15.65 3.39 -8.80
N ILE A 98 -16.39 3.24 -7.71
CA ILE A 98 -17.84 3.07 -7.78
C ILE A 98 -18.40 4.39 -8.27
N GLY A 99 -18.41 4.59 -9.60
CA GLY A 99 -19.27 5.59 -10.20
C GLY A 99 -20.68 5.28 -9.69
N TYR A 100 -21.41 6.28 -9.23
CA TYR A 100 -22.86 6.16 -9.13
C TYR A 100 -23.36 5.59 -10.47
N ARG A 101 -23.61 4.27 -10.53
CA ARG A 101 -24.44 3.68 -11.57
C ARG A 101 -25.83 4.19 -11.25
N LYS A 102 -26.13 5.38 -11.77
CA LYS A 102 -27.51 5.81 -11.94
C LYS A 102 -28.19 4.79 -12.85
N ASN A 103 -29.23 4.19 -12.28
CA ASN A 103 -30.44 3.67 -12.90
C ASN A 103 -30.39 2.29 -13.58
N TRP A 104 -31.24 1.42 -13.00
CA TRP A 104 -32.31 0.62 -13.61
C TRP A 104 -32.10 0.09 -15.02
N GLU A 105 -32.08 -1.24 -15.11
CA GLU A 105 -33.12 -2.03 -15.79
C GLU A 105 -33.48 -3.25 -14.93
#